data_AF-A0A3N9WZZ4-F1
#
_entry.id   AF-A0A3N9WZZ4-F1
#
_cell.length_a   1.000
_cell.length_b   1.000
_cell.length_c   1.000
_cell.angle_alpha   90.00
_cell.angle_beta   90.00
_cell.angle_gamma   90.00
#
_symmetry.space_group_name_H-M   'P 1'
#
loop_
_entity.id
_entity.type
_entity.pdbx_description
1 polymer ?
#
loop_
_entity_poly.entity_id
_entity_poly.type
_entity_poly.pdbx_seq_one_letter_code
_entity_poly.pdbx_strand_id
1 'polypeptide(L)'
;MEGLHGRELRVLRGAGLARWCLEDRQGGEGRHLRRRAAAARRGPLNRPAPVSSRLPEFTWDTLDAAATLAAAHPEGLINLSMGTPVDPVPEVIRRALADASDAPGYPLTAGTPALRAAIAAWVSRACGAGVDGLGVLPTIGSKELVAWLPTLLGIGPGDVVVVPSIAYPTYEDGARLAGATVVRTDSLTSLGPTPRIRLVWVNSPGNPTGRVLPAAHLRKVVDWARERGAVVASDECYLPLGWSAEPVSVLSPQVSGGSYAGVLAVHSLSKRSNLAGYRAGFVAGDPALVAELLKVRKHAGMIVPAPVQAAMVAALEDERHAEEQRERYRARREVLTAAFTGAGFTVEHSEAGLYLWLTRGEDCWETVDWLARRGILVAAGVFYGPTAGQYVRVALTESDEHIAAVAARLA
;
A
#
# COMPACT_ATOMS: atom_id res chain seq x y z
N MET A 1 35.98 38.57 50.70
CA MET A 1 35.89 37.22 51.28
C MET A 1 35.63 36.26 50.12
N GLU A 2 36.64 35.96 49.31
CA GLU A 2 37.74 35.00 49.53
C GLU A 2 37.32 33.53 49.38
N GLY A 3 38.05 32.82 48.51
CA GLY A 3 38.18 31.35 48.49
C GLY A 3 37.28 30.61 47.48
N LEU A 4 37.50 30.64 46.17
CA LEU A 4 38.52 29.95 45.34
C LEU A 4 38.46 28.41 45.29
N HIS A 5 38.20 27.92 44.06
CA HIS A 5 38.80 26.76 43.37
C HIS A 5 38.53 25.34 43.91
N GLY A 6 38.39 24.30 43.08
CA GLY A 6 38.84 24.15 41.70
C GLY A 6 38.24 22.94 40.99
N ARG A 7 38.50 22.93 39.69
CA ARG A 7 38.00 22.03 38.65
C ARG A 7 38.64 20.63 38.67
N GLU A 8 37.95 19.75 37.93
CA GLU A 8 38.47 18.72 37.01
C GLU A 8 38.77 17.28 37.49
N LEU A 9 38.05 16.35 36.84
CA LEU A 9 38.49 15.10 36.20
C LEU A 9 39.49 14.19 36.95
N ARG A 10 39.06 12.94 37.27
CA ARG A 10 39.67 11.72 36.67
C ARG A 10 38.99 10.41 37.07
N VAL A 11 39.10 9.52 36.10
CA VAL A 11 38.73 8.12 35.97
C VAL A 11 39.76 7.20 36.65
N LEU A 12 39.27 6.06 37.18
CA LEU A 12 39.95 4.80 37.57
C LEU A 12 40.84 4.73 38.85
N ARG A 13 40.42 3.92 39.84
CA ARG A 13 41.06 2.66 40.34
C ARG A 13 40.75 2.37 41.82
N GLY A 14 40.56 1.08 42.14
CA GLY A 14 40.57 0.49 43.48
C GLY A 14 39.59 -0.69 43.58
N ALA A 15 39.92 -1.91 43.17
CA ALA A 15 40.86 -2.90 43.76
C ALA A 15 40.28 -3.63 44.98
N GLY A 16 40.11 -4.95 44.85
CA GLY A 16 39.79 -5.84 45.95
C GLY A 16 39.43 -7.25 45.50
N LEU A 17 40.43 -8.09 45.22
CA LEU A 17 40.59 -9.41 45.84
C LEU A 17 41.81 -10.15 45.25
N ALA A 18 42.61 -10.68 46.18
CA ALA A 18 43.98 -11.12 46.00
C ALA A 18 44.09 -12.55 45.44
N ARG A 19 45.20 -12.75 44.73
CA ARG A 19 45.79 -14.03 44.32
C ARG A 19 46.14 -14.88 45.54
N TRP A 20 45.95 -16.20 45.41
CA TRP A 20 46.82 -17.18 46.04
C TRP A 20 47.28 -18.19 44.98
N CYS A 21 48.59 -18.43 45.00
CA CYS A 21 49.36 -19.24 44.07
C CYS A 21 49.55 -20.67 44.63
N LEU A 22 49.82 -21.59 43.71
CA LEU A 22 50.13 -23.02 43.87
C LEU A 22 51.29 -23.33 44.84
N GLU A 23 51.25 -24.50 45.51
CA GLU A 23 52.24 -25.59 45.36
C GLU A 23 51.92 -26.86 46.22
N ASP A 24 51.92 -28.00 45.51
CA ASP A 24 52.26 -29.41 45.82
C ASP A 24 52.16 -30.04 47.23
N ARG A 25 51.49 -31.20 47.32
CA ARG A 25 52.12 -32.54 47.30
C ARG A 25 51.14 -33.73 47.44
N GLN A 26 51.27 -34.66 46.48
CA GLN A 26 51.22 -36.14 46.55
C GLN A 26 50.00 -36.91 47.10
N GLY A 27 49.46 -37.81 46.25
CA GLY A 27 48.99 -39.14 46.68
C GLY A 27 47.76 -39.70 45.95
N GLY A 28 47.93 -40.79 45.20
CA GLY A 28 46.93 -41.87 45.13
C GLY A 28 45.99 -41.97 43.93
N GLU A 29 46.44 -42.74 42.93
CA GLU A 29 45.71 -43.69 42.05
C GLU A 29 44.17 -43.69 41.96
N GLY A 30 43.65 -43.70 40.72
CA GLY A 30 42.58 -44.64 40.36
C GLY A 30 41.48 -44.16 39.39
N ARG A 31 41.44 -44.83 38.23
CA ARG A 31 40.32 -45.03 37.28
C ARG A 31 40.09 -43.97 36.18
N HIS A 32 40.72 -44.26 35.04
CA HIS A 32 40.32 -43.74 33.72
C HIS A 32 38.91 -44.19 33.32
N LEU A 33 37.91 -43.35 33.57
CA LEU A 33 36.64 -43.39 32.84
C LEU A 33 36.87 -42.83 31.43
N ARG A 34 36.99 -43.71 30.44
CA ARG A 34 36.98 -43.35 29.02
C ARG A 34 35.64 -42.68 28.69
N ARG A 35 35.59 -41.34 28.71
CA ARG A 35 34.53 -40.55 28.08
C ARG A 35 34.59 -40.80 26.56
N ARG A 36 33.73 -41.71 26.06
CA ARG A 36 33.35 -41.70 24.64
C ARG A 36 32.57 -40.41 24.40
N ALA A 37 33.21 -39.43 23.77
CA ALA A 37 32.50 -38.31 23.17
C ALA A 37 31.64 -38.87 22.05
N ALA A 38 30.35 -39.07 22.33
CA ALA A 38 29.34 -39.23 21.29
C ALA A 38 29.25 -37.88 20.56
N ALA A 39 30.00 -37.74 19.47
CA ALA A 39 29.78 -36.68 18.50
C ALA A 39 28.39 -36.91 17.89
N ALA A 40 27.36 -36.35 18.53
CA ALA A 40 26.06 -36.18 17.92
C ALA A 40 26.29 -35.33 16.67
N ARG A 41 26.32 -35.98 15.50
CA ARG A 41 26.18 -35.30 14.21
C ARG A 41 24.82 -34.63 14.23
N ARG A 42 24.78 -33.38 14.71
CA ARG A 42 23.65 -32.49 14.48
C ARG A 42 23.57 -32.33 12.96
N GLY A 43 22.61 -32.98 12.34
CA GLY A 43 22.25 -32.69 10.94
C GLY A 43 21.99 -31.18 10.78
N PRO A 44 22.02 -30.66 9.55
CA PRO A 44 21.74 -29.25 9.33
C PRO A 44 20.41 -28.92 10.02
N LEU A 45 20.44 -27.94 10.92
CA LEU A 45 19.24 -27.44 11.60
C LEU A 45 18.22 -27.17 10.50
N ASN A 46 17.04 -27.79 10.61
CA ASN A 46 15.93 -27.62 9.69
C ASN A 46 15.47 -26.16 9.76
N ARG A 47 16.13 -25.27 9.00
CA ARG A 47 15.82 -23.85 8.98
C ARG A 47 14.52 -23.69 8.22
N PRO A 48 13.46 -23.13 8.83
CA PRO A 48 12.25 -22.81 8.09
C PRO A 48 12.61 -21.88 6.93
N ALA A 49 11.93 -22.08 5.79
CA ALA A 49 12.11 -21.22 4.63
C ALA A 49 11.84 -19.74 5.03
N PRO A 50 12.62 -18.78 4.52
CA PRO A 50 12.41 -17.37 4.83
C PRO A 50 11.04 -16.92 4.31
N VAL A 51 10.35 -16.01 5.02
CA VAL A 51 9.02 -15.52 4.61
C VAL A 51 9.06 -14.90 3.20
N SER A 52 10.17 -14.26 2.83
CA SER A 52 10.38 -13.70 1.49
C SER A 52 10.26 -14.75 0.38
N SER A 53 10.52 -16.04 0.65
CA SER A 53 10.34 -17.11 -0.34
C SER A 53 8.88 -17.34 -0.76
N ARG A 54 7.91 -16.75 -0.04
CA ARG A 54 6.47 -16.80 -0.41
C ARG A 54 6.09 -15.73 -1.41
N LEU A 55 6.89 -14.67 -1.52
CA LEU A 55 6.63 -13.52 -2.37
C LEU A 55 7.23 -13.74 -3.76
N PRO A 56 6.59 -13.21 -4.81
CA PRO A 56 7.20 -13.18 -6.14
C PRO A 56 8.43 -12.26 -6.14
N GLU A 57 9.24 -12.36 -7.20
CA GLU A 57 10.27 -11.36 -7.48
C GLU A 57 9.64 -9.96 -7.61
N PHE A 58 10.34 -8.93 -7.14
CA PHE A 58 9.81 -7.58 -7.16
C PHE A 58 9.79 -7.06 -8.60
N THR A 59 8.61 -7.10 -9.21
CA THR A 59 8.39 -6.83 -10.63
C THR A 59 9.00 -5.52 -11.13
N TRP A 60 9.08 -4.47 -10.32
CA TRP A 60 9.69 -3.20 -10.75
C TRP A 60 11.19 -3.28 -11.00
N ASP A 61 11.92 -4.20 -10.36
CA ASP A 61 13.36 -4.39 -10.59
C ASP A 61 13.62 -4.89 -12.02
N THR A 62 12.62 -5.51 -12.66
CA THR A 62 12.72 -5.95 -14.06
C THR A 62 12.70 -4.80 -15.08
N LEU A 63 12.43 -3.55 -14.66
CA LEU A 63 12.48 -2.37 -15.51
C LEU A 63 13.89 -1.76 -15.64
N ASP A 64 14.90 -2.24 -14.91
CA ASP A 64 16.23 -1.61 -14.82
C ASP A 64 16.89 -1.37 -16.19
N ALA A 65 16.77 -2.34 -17.10
CA ALA A 65 17.31 -2.21 -18.46
C ALA A 65 16.62 -1.10 -19.26
N ALA A 66 15.27 -1.06 -19.20
CA ALA A 66 14.47 -0.04 -19.86
C ALA A 66 14.70 1.35 -19.23
N ALA A 67 14.84 1.42 -17.92
CA ALA A 67 15.15 2.66 -17.20
C ALA A 67 16.53 3.20 -17.60
N THR A 68 17.53 2.32 -17.70
CA THR A 68 18.88 2.69 -18.17
C THR A 68 18.85 3.21 -19.61
N LEU A 69 18.12 2.53 -20.49
CA LEU A 69 17.96 2.95 -21.88
C LEU A 69 17.26 4.31 -21.99
N ALA A 70 16.17 4.51 -21.23
CA ALA A 70 15.43 5.75 -21.21
C ALA A 70 16.24 6.92 -20.62
N ALA A 71 17.07 6.68 -19.61
CA ALA A 71 17.96 7.68 -19.04
C ALA A 71 19.04 8.17 -20.02
N ALA A 72 19.34 7.40 -21.08
CA ALA A 72 20.29 7.81 -22.12
C ALA A 72 19.73 8.82 -23.14
N HIS A 73 18.43 9.13 -23.07
CA HIS A 73 17.84 10.17 -23.91
C HIS A 73 18.48 11.54 -23.61
N PRO A 74 18.81 12.40 -24.61
CA PRO A 74 19.52 13.67 -24.39
C PRO A 74 18.84 14.62 -23.41
N GLU A 75 17.50 14.58 -23.35
CA GLU A 75 16.67 15.38 -22.45
C GLU A 75 16.29 14.63 -21.14
N GLY A 76 16.97 13.52 -20.84
CA GLY A 76 16.74 12.74 -19.62
C GLY A 76 15.48 11.86 -19.64
N LEU A 77 15.36 11.07 -18.56
CA LEU A 77 14.27 10.12 -18.34
C LEU A 77 12.98 10.81 -17.89
N ILE A 78 11.86 10.42 -18.49
CA ILE A 78 10.50 10.69 -17.98
C ILE A 78 9.92 9.39 -17.42
N ASN A 79 9.64 9.33 -16.11
CA ASN A 79 9.22 8.10 -15.43
C ASN A 79 7.71 8.05 -15.17
N LEU A 80 6.95 7.55 -16.15
CA LEU A 80 5.51 7.33 -16.04
C LEU A 80 5.15 5.94 -15.46
N SER A 81 6.13 5.17 -15.01
CA SER A 81 5.90 3.80 -14.51
C SER A 81 5.29 3.79 -13.11
N MET A 82 5.57 4.81 -12.28
CA MET A 82 5.12 4.91 -10.89
C MET A 82 4.10 6.02 -10.69
N GLY A 83 2.96 5.69 -10.09
CA GLY A 83 1.93 6.67 -9.72
C GLY A 83 2.24 7.48 -8.47
N THR A 84 3.46 8.01 -8.30
CA THR A 84 3.83 8.85 -7.14
C THR A 84 3.66 10.33 -7.47
N PRO A 85 2.93 11.13 -6.66
CA PRO A 85 2.79 12.55 -6.93
C PRO A 85 4.15 13.26 -6.87
N VAL A 86 4.39 14.18 -7.81
CA VAL A 86 5.54 15.11 -7.80
C VAL A 86 5.14 16.51 -7.34
N ASP A 87 3.84 16.79 -7.27
CA ASP A 87 3.30 18.08 -6.87
C ASP A 87 3.49 18.33 -5.37
N PRO A 88 3.69 19.58 -4.94
CA PRO A 88 3.91 19.90 -3.53
C PRO A 88 2.71 19.54 -2.68
N VAL A 89 2.96 19.19 -1.42
CA VAL A 89 1.91 19.07 -0.39
C VAL A 89 1.25 20.46 -0.21
N PRO A 90 -0.09 20.56 -0.26
CA PRO A 90 -0.81 21.81 -0.05
C PRO A 90 -0.42 22.53 1.26
N GLU A 91 -0.32 23.86 1.21
CA GLU A 91 0.19 24.67 2.34
C GLU A 91 -0.63 24.49 3.61
N VAL A 92 -1.97 24.39 3.51
CA VAL A 92 -2.86 24.15 4.65
C VAL A 92 -2.50 22.85 5.39
N ILE A 93 -2.09 21.81 4.65
CA ILE A 93 -1.70 20.53 5.21
C ILE A 93 -0.29 20.59 5.80
N ARG A 94 0.65 21.29 5.14
CA ARG A 94 2.02 21.47 5.66
C ARG A 94 2.04 22.24 6.98
N ARG A 95 1.23 23.30 7.10
CA ARG A 95 1.07 24.05 8.35
C ARG A 95 0.53 23.18 9.46
N ALA A 96 -0.55 22.43 9.21
CA ALA A 96 -1.11 21.51 10.20
C ALA A 96 -0.10 20.47 10.69
N LEU A 97 0.75 19.94 9.79
CA LEU A 97 1.86 19.06 10.17
C LEU A 97 2.89 19.79 11.07
N ALA A 98 3.34 20.98 10.66
CA ALA A 98 4.37 21.74 11.34
C ALA A 98 3.92 22.22 12.73
N ASP A 99 2.69 22.71 12.85
CA ASP A 99 2.11 23.18 14.11
C ASP A 99 1.93 22.03 15.12
N ALA A 100 1.71 20.82 14.63
CA ALA A 100 1.58 19.61 15.45
C ALA A 100 2.90 18.85 15.64
N SER A 101 4.04 19.41 15.20
CA SER A 101 5.32 18.69 15.18
C SER A 101 5.91 18.43 16.56
N ASP A 102 5.60 19.28 17.56
CA ASP A 102 5.98 19.06 18.96
C ASP A 102 5.03 18.06 19.65
N ALA A 103 5.23 16.77 19.36
CA ALA A 103 4.40 15.68 19.85
C ALA A 103 5.24 14.58 20.55
N PRO A 104 5.73 14.81 21.78
CA PRO A 104 6.60 13.86 22.49
C PRO A 104 5.89 12.58 22.97
N GLY A 105 4.55 12.57 23.01
CA GLY A 105 3.75 11.44 23.48
C GLY A 105 3.33 10.47 22.37
N TYR A 106 3.11 9.20 22.72
CA TYR A 106 2.54 8.22 21.79
C TYR A 106 1.08 8.55 21.46
N PRO A 107 0.72 8.71 20.17
CA PRO A 107 -0.68 8.86 19.79
C PRO A 107 -1.44 7.53 19.91
N LEU A 108 -2.77 7.62 19.95
CA LEU A 108 -3.64 6.44 19.97
C LEU A 108 -3.69 5.78 18.59
N THR A 109 -3.63 4.44 18.56
CA THR A 109 -3.87 3.64 17.33
C THR A 109 -5.23 3.94 16.69
N ALA A 110 -6.25 4.26 17.50
CA ALA A 110 -7.58 4.64 17.02
C ALA A 110 -7.63 6.03 16.36
N GLY A 111 -6.52 6.77 16.33
CA GLY A 111 -6.48 8.18 15.97
C GLY A 111 -7.00 9.11 17.07
N THR A 112 -6.83 10.42 16.86
CA THR A 112 -7.49 11.44 17.68
C THR A 112 -9.01 11.45 17.41
N PRO A 113 -9.84 11.94 18.35
CA PRO A 113 -11.26 12.16 18.09
C PRO A 113 -11.51 13.06 16.88
N ALA A 114 -10.73 14.12 16.72
CA ALA A 114 -10.81 15.04 15.57
C ALA A 114 -10.56 14.31 14.25
N LEU A 115 -9.53 13.45 14.19
CA LEU A 115 -9.24 12.68 12.98
C LEU A 115 -10.37 11.71 12.64
N ARG A 116 -10.91 10.97 13.62
CA ARG A 116 -12.04 10.07 13.36
C ARG A 116 -13.28 10.83 12.87
N ALA A 117 -13.56 12.00 13.44
CA ALA A 117 -14.65 12.85 12.98
C ALA A 117 -14.44 13.35 11.55
N ALA A 118 -13.23 13.81 11.21
CA ALA A 118 -12.89 14.25 9.86
C ALA A 118 -13.00 13.10 8.84
N ILE A 119 -12.54 11.89 9.18
CA ILE A 119 -12.70 10.71 8.32
C ILE A 119 -14.18 10.39 8.12
N ALA A 120 -14.98 10.30 9.19
CA ALA A 120 -16.40 9.97 9.09
C ALA A 120 -17.16 11.02 8.26
N ALA A 121 -16.86 12.30 8.45
CA ALA A 121 -17.47 13.40 7.70
C ALA A 121 -17.10 13.33 6.22
N TRP A 122 -15.82 13.08 5.89
CA TRP A 122 -15.39 12.93 4.50
C TRP A 122 -16.02 11.71 3.84
N VAL A 123 -16.05 10.55 4.51
CA VAL A 123 -16.67 9.32 3.98
C VAL A 123 -18.16 9.52 3.75
N SER A 124 -18.85 10.24 4.64
CA SER A 124 -20.27 10.55 4.43
C SER A 124 -20.50 11.39 3.17
N ARG A 125 -19.69 12.45 2.97
CA ARG A 125 -19.78 13.33 1.79
C ARG A 125 -19.35 12.62 0.50
N ALA A 126 -18.20 11.96 0.49
CA ALA A 126 -17.57 11.42 -0.72
C ALA A 126 -18.12 10.03 -1.11
N CYS A 127 -18.54 9.21 -0.15
CA CYS A 127 -19.02 7.85 -0.39
C CYS A 127 -20.55 7.74 -0.29
N GLY A 128 -21.24 8.79 0.14
CA GLY A 128 -22.68 8.76 0.42
C GLY A 128 -23.07 7.88 1.60
N ALA A 129 -22.12 7.59 2.50
CA ALA A 129 -22.31 6.71 3.64
C ALA A 129 -23.09 7.41 4.77
N GLY A 130 -24.01 6.69 5.41
CA GLY A 130 -24.57 7.10 6.69
C GLY A 130 -23.52 7.01 7.81
N VAL A 131 -23.43 8.03 8.66
CA VAL A 131 -22.45 8.07 9.76
C VAL A 131 -22.82 7.13 10.92
N ASP A 132 -24.11 6.86 11.11
CA ASP A 132 -24.58 5.97 12.16
C ASP A 132 -24.14 4.53 11.90
N GLY A 133 -23.42 3.94 12.86
CA GLY A 133 -22.87 2.59 12.73
C GLY A 133 -21.66 2.48 11.81
N LEU A 134 -21.07 3.59 11.35
CA LEU A 134 -19.84 3.58 10.55
C LEU A 134 -18.60 3.45 11.45
N GLY A 135 -17.84 2.36 11.27
CA GLY A 135 -16.50 2.25 11.85
C GLY A 135 -15.47 3.01 11.01
N VAL A 136 -14.53 3.72 11.66
CA VAL A 136 -13.41 4.39 10.98
C VAL A 136 -12.09 4.17 11.72
N LEU A 137 -10.99 4.03 10.97
CA LEU A 137 -9.65 3.83 11.55
C LEU A 137 -8.55 4.38 10.63
N PRO A 138 -7.65 5.26 11.13
CA PRO A 138 -6.49 5.68 10.36
C PRO A 138 -5.44 4.57 10.23
N THR A 139 -4.67 4.61 9.15
CA THR A 139 -3.67 3.60 8.79
C THR A 139 -2.37 4.24 8.33
N ILE A 140 -1.27 3.48 8.32
CA ILE A 140 0.06 3.97 7.92
C ILE A 140 0.17 3.92 6.39
N GLY A 141 -0.77 4.63 5.75
CA GLY A 141 -1.07 4.54 4.32
C GLY A 141 -1.84 3.27 3.96
N SER A 142 -2.49 3.28 2.80
CA SER A 142 -3.30 2.14 2.36
C SER A 142 -2.46 0.89 2.06
N LYS A 143 -1.25 1.01 1.50
CA LYS A 143 -0.40 -0.15 1.19
C LYS A 143 -0.08 -1.02 2.41
N GLU A 144 0.12 -0.40 3.57
CA GLU A 144 0.32 -1.13 4.83
C GLU A 144 -0.92 -1.95 5.17
N LEU A 145 -2.09 -1.30 5.21
CA LEU A 145 -3.35 -1.99 5.48
C LEU A 145 -3.58 -3.11 4.45
N VAL A 146 -3.45 -2.83 3.15
CA VAL A 146 -3.70 -3.80 2.07
C VAL A 146 -2.82 -5.04 2.22
N ALA A 147 -1.52 -4.87 2.47
CA ALA A 147 -0.59 -5.98 2.62
C ALA A 147 -0.87 -6.82 3.88
N TRP A 148 -1.34 -6.18 4.96
CA TRP A 148 -1.55 -6.86 6.24
C TRP A 148 -2.99 -7.30 6.49
N LEU A 149 -3.97 -6.80 5.74
CA LEU A 149 -5.39 -7.04 5.99
C LEU A 149 -5.73 -8.53 6.13
N PRO A 150 -5.23 -9.46 5.28
CA PRO A 150 -5.51 -10.87 5.47
C PRO A 150 -5.04 -11.40 6.84
N THR A 151 -3.80 -11.10 7.22
CA THR A 151 -3.25 -11.48 8.53
C THR A 151 -4.00 -10.83 9.69
N LEU A 152 -4.38 -9.54 9.56
CA LEU A 152 -5.14 -8.80 10.57
C LEU A 152 -6.56 -9.34 10.76
N LEU A 153 -7.12 -10.02 9.74
CA LEU A 153 -8.42 -10.72 9.80
C LEU A 153 -8.29 -12.20 10.18
N GLY A 154 -7.09 -12.66 10.55
CA GLY A 154 -6.82 -14.05 10.91
C GLY A 154 -6.92 -15.04 9.75
N ILE A 155 -6.78 -14.58 8.50
CA ILE A 155 -6.74 -15.43 7.31
C ILE A 155 -5.40 -16.15 7.27
N GLY A 156 -5.41 -17.44 6.90
CA GLY A 156 -4.18 -18.22 6.81
C GLY A 156 -4.27 -19.45 5.90
N PRO A 157 -3.41 -20.47 6.14
CA PRO A 157 -3.43 -21.71 5.37
C PRO A 157 -4.83 -22.37 5.35
N GLY A 158 -5.28 -22.74 4.16
CA GLY A 158 -6.60 -23.33 3.93
C GLY A 158 -7.71 -22.30 3.62
N ASP A 159 -7.45 -21.02 3.82
CA ASP A 159 -8.36 -19.95 3.41
C ASP A 159 -8.03 -19.42 2.01
N VAL A 160 -9.03 -18.80 1.38
CA VAL A 160 -8.93 -18.20 0.04
C VAL A 160 -9.15 -16.69 0.11
N VAL A 161 -8.26 -15.95 -0.57
CA VAL A 161 -8.40 -14.53 -0.88
C VAL A 161 -8.64 -14.38 -2.38
N VAL A 162 -9.73 -13.72 -2.74
CA VAL A 162 -10.09 -13.41 -4.13
C VAL A 162 -9.58 -12.03 -4.49
N VAL A 163 -8.95 -11.91 -5.65
CA VAL A 163 -8.48 -10.64 -6.22
C VAL A 163 -8.98 -10.50 -7.67
N PRO A 164 -9.11 -9.27 -8.19
CA PRO A 164 -9.45 -9.08 -9.61
C PRO A 164 -8.43 -9.75 -10.54
N SER A 165 -8.85 -10.08 -11.76
CA SER A 165 -7.99 -10.79 -12.72
C SER A 165 -6.74 -9.99 -13.11
N ILE A 166 -6.91 -8.67 -13.28
CA ILE A 166 -5.86 -7.67 -13.46
C ILE A 166 -5.97 -6.70 -12.28
N ALA A 167 -4.96 -6.65 -11.43
CA ALA A 167 -5.04 -5.94 -10.16
C ALA A 167 -3.69 -5.42 -9.67
N TYR A 168 -3.76 -4.52 -8.69
CA TYR A 168 -2.61 -4.09 -7.92
C TYR A 168 -1.94 -5.29 -7.20
N PRO A 169 -0.62 -5.51 -7.36
CA PRO A 169 0.03 -6.75 -6.90
C PRO A 169 -0.09 -7.03 -5.40
N THR A 170 -0.13 -5.97 -4.58
CA THR A 170 -0.08 -6.13 -3.12
C THR A 170 -1.28 -6.85 -2.53
N TYR A 171 -2.42 -6.93 -3.24
CA TYR A 171 -3.55 -7.77 -2.80
C TYR A 171 -3.14 -9.24 -2.70
N GLU A 172 -2.40 -9.74 -3.69
CA GLU A 172 -1.85 -11.09 -3.69
C GLU A 172 -0.70 -11.23 -2.71
N ASP A 173 0.21 -10.26 -2.66
CA ASP A 173 1.33 -10.31 -1.72
C ASP A 173 0.83 -10.45 -0.27
N GLY A 174 -0.24 -9.73 0.09
CA GLY A 174 -0.84 -9.83 1.42
C GLY A 174 -1.41 -11.21 1.74
N ALA A 175 -2.05 -11.86 0.76
CA ALA A 175 -2.53 -13.23 0.92
C ALA A 175 -1.37 -14.24 1.03
N ARG A 176 -0.29 -14.06 0.25
CA ARG A 176 0.93 -14.88 0.34
C ARG A 176 1.65 -14.72 1.67
N LEU A 177 1.72 -13.50 2.21
CA LEU A 177 2.26 -13.23 3.54
C LEU A 177 1.48 -13.99 4.62
N ALA A 178 0.15 -13.98 4.53
CA ALA A 178 -0.75 -14.74 5.40
C ALA A 178 -0.66 -16.26 5.20
N GLY A 179 -0.11 -16.74 4.08
CA GLY A 179 -0.09 -18.16 3.72
C GLY A 179 -1.43 -18.67 3.17
N ALA A 180 -2.30 -17.76 2.72
CA ALA A 180 -3.57 -18.06 2.11
C ALA A 180 -3.43 -18.37 0.61
N THR A 181 -4.43 -19.04 0.05
CA THR A 181 -4.51 -19.28 -1.41
C THR A 181 -5.10 -18.06 -2.11
N VAL A 182 -4.52 -17.66 -3.23
CA VAL A 182 -5.02 -16.54 -4.06
C VAL A 182 -5.77 -17.08 -5.26
N VAL A 183 -6.94 -16.51 -5.52
CA VAL A 183 -7.70 -16.76 -6.74
C VAL A 183 -7.94 -15.45 -7.47
N ARG A 184 -7.43 -15.35 -8.70
CA ARG A 184 -7.70 -14.25 -9.64
C ARG A 184 -8.97 -14.53 -10.42
N THR A 185 -10.01 -13.72 -10.23
CA THR A 185 -11.22 -13.81 -11.05
C THR A 185 -12.05 -12.53 -10.95
N ASP A 186 -12.67 -12.14 -12.06
CA ASP A 186 -13.72 -11.10 -12.08
C ASP A 186 -15.13 -11.73 -12.04
N SER A 187 -15.20 -13.07 -12.03
CA SER A 187 -16.46 -13.82 -12.02
C SER A 187 -16.61 -14.60 -10.72
N LEU A 188 -17.58 -14.19 -9.91
CA LEU A 188 -17.88 -14.88 -8.65
C LEU A 188 -18.47 -16.28 -8.85
N THR A 189 -19.05 -16.57 -10.02
CA THR A 189 -19.61 -17.89 -10.32
C THR A 189 -18.53 -18.95 -10.56
N SER A 190 -17.28 -18.55 -10.86
CA SER A 190 -16.18 -19.49 -11.06
C SER A 190 -15.59 -20.03 -9.76
N LEU A 191 -16.00 -19.50 -8.59
CA LEU A 191 -15.39 -19.80 -7.30
C LEU A 191 -15.91 -21.10 -6.66
N GLY A 192 -16.99 -21.70 -7.19
CA GLY A 192 -17.57 -22.94 -6.66
C GLY A 192 -18.06 -22.83 -5.21
N PRO A 193 -18.60 -23.92 -4.63
CA PRO A 193 -19.11 -23.92 -3.25
C PRO A 193 -18.06 -24.32 -2.19
N THR A 194 -16.93 -24.88 -2.61
CA THR A 194 -15.98 -25.58 -1.74
C THR A 194 -14.89 -24.73 -1.07
N PRO A 195 -14.33 -23.66 -1.67
CA PRO A 195 -13.24 -22.93 -1.01
C PRO A 195 -13.75 -22.10 0.17
N ARG A 196 -12.98 -22.06 1.27
CA ARG A 196 -13.22 -21.18 2.41
C ARG A 196 -12.78 -19.76 2.07
N ILE A 197 -13.62 -19.06 1.32
CA ILE A 197 -13.36 -17.68 0.90
C ILE A 197 -13.54 -16.75 2.10
N ARG A 198 -12.49 -16.03 2.46
CA ARG A 198 -12.47 -15.16 3.64
C ARG A 198 -12.40 -13.68 3.29
N LEU A 199 -11.83 -13.34 2.13
CA LEU A 199 -11.68 -11.96 1.67
C LEU A 199 -11.84 -11.88 0.16
N VAL A 200 -12.60 -10.88 -0.29
CA VAL A 200 -12.74 -10.48 -1.69
C VAL A 200 -12.25 -9.04 -1.82
N TRP A 201 -11.19 -8.85 -2.60
CA TRP A 201 -10.75 -7.52 -2.99
C TRP A 201 -11.56 -7.00 -4.16
N VAL A 202 -12.02 -5.76 -4.02
CA VAL A 202 -12.57 -4.93 -5.09
C VAL A 202 -11.65 -3.73 -5.25
N ASN A 203 -11.42 -3.28 -6.48
CA ASN A 203 -10.72 -2.03 -6.72
C ASN A 203 -11.42 -1.26 -7.85
N SER A 204 -12.15 -0.21 -7.47
CA SER A 204 -12.95 0.61 -8.38
C SER A 204 -12.94 2.05 -7.88
N PRO A 205 -12.28 2.99 -8.60
CA PRO A 205 -11.60 2.80 -9.89
C PRO A 205 -10.37 1.87 -9.83
N GLY A 206 -10.21 1.05 -10.86
CA GLY A 206 -9.17 0.02 -10.93
C GLY A 206 -7.75 0.56 -11.14
N ASN A 207 -6.76 -0.08 -10.52
CA ASN A 207 -5.34 0.00 -10.82
C ASN A 207 -4.90 -1.39 -11.29
N PRO A 208 -4.53 -1.54 -12.57
CA PRO A 208 -4.06 -0.49 -13.49
C PRO A 208 -5.11 0.07 -14.44
N THR A 209 -6.28 -0.56 -14.56
CA THR A 209 -7.17 -0.40 -15.72
C THR A 209 -7.93 0.93 -15.76
N GLY A 210 -8.10 1.60 -14.62
CA GLY A 210 -8.98 2.76 -14.48
C GLY A 210 -10.47 2.44 -14.64
N ARG A 211 -10.83 1.15 -14.74
CA ARG A 211 -12.21 0.69 -14.89
C ARG A 211 -13.05 1.05 -13.66
N VAL A 212 -14.26 1.56 -13.90
CA VAL A 212 -15.27 1.81 -12.87
C VAL A 212 -16.32 0.70 -12.88
N LEU A 213 -16.51 0.03 -11.74
CA LEU A 213 -17.55 -0.98 -11.59
C LEU A 213 -18.89 -0.30 -11.27
N PRO A 214 -19.98 -0.63 -11.99
CA PRO A 214 -21.30 -0.10 -11.68
C PRO A 214 -21.79 -0.50 -10.29
N ALA A 215 -22.60 0.35 -9.64
CA ALA A 215 -23.18 0.08 -8.32
C ALA A 215 -23.88 -1.29 -8.24
N ALA A 216 -24.65 -1.66 -9.26
CA ALA A 216 -25.35 -2.95 -9.32
C ALA A 216 -24.38 -4.15 -9.36
N HIS A 217 -23.19 -3.99 -9.95
CA HIS A 217 -22.18 -5.03 -9.93
C HIS A 217 -21.55 -5.13 -8.54
N LEU A 218 -21.14 -4.01 -7.95
CA LEU A 218 -20.59 -3.98 -6.58
C LEU A 218 -21.57 -4.57 -5.56
N ARG A 219 -22.87 -4.27 -5.71
CA ARG A 219 -23.93 -4.83 -4.86
C ARG A 219 -23.95 -6.36 -4.92
N LYS A 220 -23.85 -6.94 -6.12
CA LYS A 220 -23.77 -8.40 -6.30
C LYS A 220 -22.55 -9.00 -5.60
N VAL A 221 -21.40 -8.32 -5.63
CA VAL A 221 -20.21 -8.76 -4.90
C VAL A 221 -20.45 -8.77 -3.40
N VAL A 222 -21.00 -7.67 -2.86
CA VAL A 222 -21.30 -7.53 -1.43
C VAL A 222 -22.29 -8.60 -0.97
N ASP A 223 -23.40 -8.78 -1.68
CA ASP A 223 -24.42 -9.77 -1.33
C ASP A 223 -23.86 -11.20 -1.39
N TRP A 224 -23.13 -11.53 -2.47
CA TRP A 224 -22.52 -12.85 -2.64
C TRP A 224 -21.48 -13.18 -1.55
N ALA A 225 -20.71 -12.18 -1.11
CA ALA A 225 -19.71 -12.34 -0.04
C ALA A 225 -20.39 -12.56 1.33
N ARG A 226 -21.47 -11.83 1.60
CA ARG A 226 -22.27 -11.98 2.84
C ARG A 226 -22.87 -13.36 2.98
N GLU A 227 -23.42 -13.93 1.90
CA GLU A 227 -23.93 -15.31 1.87
C GLU A 227 -22.88 -16.35 2.29
N ARG A 228 -21.59 -16.02 2.14
CA ARG A 228 -20.45 -16.91 2.42
C ARG A 228 -19.67 -16.52 3.69
N GLY A 229 -20.09 -15.45 4.38
CA GLY A 229 -19.35 -14.90 5.52
C GLY A 229 -17.95 -14.40 5.17
N ALA A 230 -17.73 -14.00 3.91
CA ALA A 230 -16.50 -13.39 3.44
C ALA A 230 -16.53 -11.86 3.64
N VAL A 231 -15.37 -11.27 3.89
CA VAL A 231 -15.21 -9.82 3.93
C VAL A 231 -15.04 -9.29 2.51
N VAL A 232 -15.69 -8.17 2.18
CA VAL A 232 -15.36 -7.36 1.00
C VAL A 232 -14.47 -6.20 1.44
N ALA A 233 -13.27 -6.12 0.88
CA ALA A 233 -12.42 -4.95 1.02
C ALA A 233 -12.34 -4.23 -0.33
N SER A 234 -12.85 -3.01 -0.38
CA SER A 234 -12.84 -2.15 -1.56
C SER A 234 -11.70 -1.15 -1.44
N ASP A 235 -10.68 -1.26 -2.28
CA ASP A 235 -9.66 -0.24 -2.43
C ASP A 235 -10.18 0.89 -3.33
N GLU A 236 -10.46 2.02 -2.69
CA GLU A 236 -11.11 3.21 -3.23
C GLU A 236 -10.17 4.41 -3.21
N CYS A 237 -8.85 4.17 -3.28
CA CYS A 237 -7.83 5.21 -3.31
C CYS A 237 -8.00 6.23 -4.46
N TYR A 238 -8.72 5.86 -5.51
CA TYR A 238 -8.95 6.70 -6.69
C TYR A 238 -10.41 7.16 -6.84
N LEU A 239 -11.27 6.92 -5.84
CA LEU A 239 -12.69 7.32 -5.88
C LEU A 239 -12.90 8.78 -6.31
N PRO A 240 -12.10 9.78 -5.86
CA PRO A 240 -12.29 11.18 -6.24
C PRO A 240 -11.86 11.53 -7.68
N LEU A 241 -11.32 10.57 -8.44
CA LEU A 241 -10.72 10.79 -9.76
C LEU A 241 -11.59 10.17 -10.87
N GLY A 242 -12.90 10.47 -10.88
CA GLY A 242 -13.79 10.16 -12.00
C GLY A 242 -13.56 11.11 -13.18
N TRP A 243 -13.49 10.59 -14.42
CA TRP A 243 -13.31 11.40 -15.63
C TRP A 243 -14.51 11.32 -16.56
N SER A 244 -14.80 10.13 -17.08
CA SER A 244 -15.94 9.84 -17.96
C SER A 244 -16.96 8.90 -17.32
N ALA A 245 -16.71 8.47 -16.08
CA ALA A 245 -17.64 7.73 -15.24
C ALA A 245 -17.57 8.27 -13.81
N GLU A 246 -18.71 8.22 -13.12
CA GLU A 246 -18.82 8.59 -11.70
C GLU A 246 -18.58 7.34 -10.84
N PRO A 247 -17.47 7.28 -10.07
CA PRO A 247 -17.20 6.16 -9.19
C PRO A 247 -18.19 6.10 -8.02
N VAL A 248 -18.48 4.89 -7.56
CA VAL A 248 -19.36 4.66 -6.40
C VAL A 248 -18.65 3.81 -5.38
N SER A 249 -18.74 4.22 -4.11
CA SER A 249 -18.18 3.47 -2.99
C SER A 249 -19.04 2.27 -2.63
N VAL A 250 -18.41 1.20 -2.13
CA VAL A 250 -19.13 0.05 -1.54
C VAL A 250 -19.92 0.42 -0.29
N LEU A 251 -19.64 1.56 0.34
CA LEU A 251 -20.37 2.05 1.51
C LEU A 251 -21.67 2.76 1.13
N SER A 252 -21.83 3.19 -0.12
CA SER A 252 -23.05 3.85 -0.57
C SER A 252 -24.28 2.93 -0.37
N PRO A 253 -25.44 3.43 0.11
CA PRO A 253 -26.62 2.60 0.38
C PRO A 253 -27.09 1.73 -0.81
N GLN A 254 -26.88 2.19 -2.04
CA GLN A 254 -27.20 1.41 -3.25
C GLN A 254 -26.33 0.15 -3.40
N VAL A 255 -25.12 0.14 -2.84
CA VAL A 255 -24.20 -1.00 -2.83
C VAL A 255 -24.25 -1.77 -1.51
N SER A 256 -24.24 -1.07 -0.38
CA SER A 256 -24.20 -1.70 0.95
C SER A 256 -25.56 -2.24 1.39
N GLY A 257 -26.65 -1.76 0.79
CA GLY A 257 -28.02 -2.04 1.23
C GLY A 257 -28.36 -1.40 2.57
N GLY A 258 -27.64 -0.35 2.97
CA GLY A 258 -27.82 0.34 4.25
C GLY A 258 -27.16 -0.35 5.44
N SER A 259 -26.39 -1.42 5.21
CA SER A 259 -25.62 -2.10 6.25
C SER A 259 -24.17 -2.19 5.84
N TYR A 260 -23.24 -1.95 6.77
CA TYR A 260 -21.81 -2.11 6.52
C TYR A 260 -21.29 -3.51 6.86
N ALA A 261 -22.15 -4.43 7.31
CA ALA A 261 -21.75 -5.77 7.72
C ALA A 261 -20.92 -6.47 6.63
N GLY A 262 -19.71 -6.92 7.01
CA GLY A 262 -18.76 -7.59 6.14
C GLY A 262 -18.05 -6.70 5.12
N VAL A 263 -18.19 -5.37 5.17
CA VAL A 263 -17.68 -4.45 4.13
C VAL A 263 -16.69 -3.46 4.73
N LEU A 264 -15.55 -3.28 4.05
CA LEU A 264 -14.54 -2.27 4.33
C LEU A 264 -14.21 -1.50 3.05
N ALA A 265 -14.18 -0.17 3.11
CA ALA A 265 -13.61 0.70 2.10
C ALA A 265 -12.27 1.25 2.59
N VAL A 266 -11.25 1.16 1.74
CA VAL A 266 -9.87 1.57 2.01
C VAL A 266 -9.56 2.79 1.17
N HIS A 267 -9.07 3.85 1.81
CA HIS A 267 -8.71 5.09 1.14
C HIS A 267 -7.27 5.51 1.48
N SER A 268 -6.70 6.31 0.57
CA SER A 268 -5.42 6.96 0.77
C SER A 268 -5.48 8.43 0.41
N LEU A 269 -4.78 9.25 1.19
CA LEU A 269 -4.57 10.67 0.89
C LEU A 269 -3.34 10.89 -0.01
N SER A 270 -2.69 9.81 -0.44
CA SER A 270 -1.45 9.89 -1.23
C SER A 270 -1.64 10.66 -2.53
N LYS A 271 -2.77 10.47 -3.22
CA LYS A 271 -2.96 10.96 -4.60
C LYS A 271 -3.86 12.18 -4.65
N ARG A 272 -4.93 12.18 -3.84
CA ARG A 272 -5.85 13.31 -3.65
C ARG A 272 -5.15 14.55 -3.07
N SER A 273 -4.20 14.34 -2.15
CA SER A 273 -3.65 15.41 -1.30
C SER A 273 -2.11 15.46 -1.29
N ASN A 274 -1.46 14.75 -2.21
CA ASN A 274 0.01 14.64 -2.33
C ASN A 274 0.72 14.09 -1.07
N LEU A 275 0.04 13.26 -0.26
CA LEU A 275 0.56 12.75 1.02
C LEU A 275 1.27 11.40 0.93
N ALA A 276 1.82 11.05 -0.24
CA ALA A 276 2.44 9.73 -0.44
C ALA A 276 3.59 9.47 0.54
N GLY A 277 4.44 10.47 0.78
CA GLY A 277 5.54 10.41 1.75
C GLY A 277 5.08 10.43 3.21
N TYR A 278 3.88 10.97 3.51
CA TYR A 278 3.39 11.08 4.89
C TYR A 278 2.78 9.77 5.39
N ARG A 279 2.57 8.81 4.49
CA ARG A 279 1.97 7.50 4.82
C ARG A 279 0.59 7.67 5.47
N ALA A 280 -0.27 8.43 4.80
CA ALA A 280 -1.62 8.78 5.29
C ALA A 280 -2.72 8.02 4.52
N GLY A 281 -3.53 7.26 5.26
CA GLY A 281 -4.71 6.55 4.74
C GLY A 281 -5.64 6.13 5.86
N PHE A 282 -6.78 5.54 5.52
CA PHE A 282 -7.76 5.07 6.49
C PHE A 282 -8.63 3.96 5.91
N VAL A 283 -9.33 3.25 6.79
CA VAL A 283 -10.39 2.30 6.46
C VAL A 283 -11.69 2.75 7.11
N ALA A 284 -12.79 2.54 6.42
CA ALA A 284 -14.14 2.79 6.92
C ALA A 284 -15.09 1.64 6.55
N GLY A 285 -16.12 1.38 7.34
CA GLY A 285 -17.11 0.33 7.05
C GLY A 285 -17.63 -0.36 8.29
N ASP A 286 -17.65 -1.70 8.28
CA ASP A 286 -18.18 -2.54 9.36
C ASP A 286 -17.54 -2.18 10.71
N PRO A 287 -18.33 -1.70 11.70
CA PRO A 287 -17.79 -1.32 13.00
C PRO A 287 -17.18 -2.50 13.77
N ALA A 288 -17.67 -3.73 13.56
CA ALA A 288 -17.11 -4.92 14.20
C ALA A 288 -15.75 -5.30 13.61
N LEU A 289 -15.60 -5.24 12.28
CA LEU A 289 -14.31 -5.46 11.63
C LEU A 289 -13.32 -4.36 12.02
N VAL A 290 -13.75 -3.10 12.01
CA VAL A 290 -12.89 -1.97 12.44
C VAL A 290 -12.43 -2.12 13.89
N ALA A 291 -13.31 -2.58 14.79
CA ALA A 291 -12.94 -2.85 16.17
C ALA A 291 -11.90 -3.99 16.30
N GLU A 292 -12.03 -5.05 15.52
CA GLU A 292 -11.04 -6.14 15.46
C GLU A 292 -9.70 -5.64 14.93
N LEU A 293 -9.71 -4.89 13.82
CA LEU A 293 -8.50 -4.26 13.27
C LEU A 293 -7.83 -3.36 14.31
N LEU A 294 -8.59 -2.52 15.02
CA LEU A 294 -8.05 -1.67 16.07
C LEU A 294 -7.38 -2.49 17.18
N LYS A 295 -8.00 -3.60 17.62
CA LYS A 295 -7.47 -4.46 18.68
C LYS A 295 -6.13 -5.06 18.26
N VAL A 296 -6.04 -5.67 17.07
CA VAL A 296 -4.81 -6.29 16.58
C VAL A 296 -3.72 -5.23 16.37
N ARG A 297 -4.07 -4.09 15.75
CA ARG A 297 -3.13 -3.00 15.44
C ARG A 297 -2.53 -2.34 16.67
N LYS A 298 -3.26 -2.30 17.80
CA LYS A 298 -2.72 -1.84 19.10
C LYS A 298 -1.56 -2.73 19.55
N HIS A 299 -1.73 -4.06 19.47
CA HIS A 299 -0.68 -5.01 19.83
C HIS A 299 0.49 -5.01 18.85
N ALA A 300 0.21 -4.77 17.55
CA ALA A 300 1.24 -4.74 16.51
C ALA A 300 2.02 -3.41 16.43
N GLY A 301 1.66 -2.38 17.22
CA GLY A 301 2.33 -1.07 17.19
C GLY A 301 2.08 -0.29 15.90
N MET A 302 0.99 -0.55 15.19
CA MET A 302 0.65 0.09 13.90
C MET A 302 -0.02 1.45 14.12
N ILE A 303 0.76 2.42 14.57
CA ILE A 303 0.30 3.74 15.02
C ILE A 303 0.65 4.83 14.00
N VAL A 304 -0.32 5.68 13.64
CA VAL A 304 -0.09 6.85 12.78
C VAL A 304 0.50 8.00 13.61
N PRO A 305 1.62 8.63 13.20
CA PRO A 305 2.25 9.73 13.94
C PRO A 305 1.31 10.92 14.17
N ALA A 306 1.38 11.55 15.34
CA ALA A 306 0.48 12.66 15.71
C ALA A 306 0.53 13.85 14.72
N PRO A 307 1.70 14.30 14.23
CA PRO A 307 1.74 15.36 13.23
C PRO A 307 1.02 14.96 11.94
N VAL A 308 1.19 13.71 11.51
CA VAL A 308 0.50 13.17 10.32
C VAL A 308 -1.01 13.15 10.54
N GLN A 309 -1.49 12.83 11.74
CA GLN A 309 -2.92 12.88 12.06
C GLN A 309 -3.49 14.30 11.93
N ALA A 310 -2.75 15.34 12.35
CA ALA A 310 -3.15 16.72 12.16
C ALA A 310 -3.19 17.12 10.66
N ALA A 311 -2.18 16.71 9.90
CA ALA A 311 -2.14 16.87 8.45
C ALA A 311 -3.33 16.17 7.75
N MET A 312 -3.72 14.98 8.22
CA MET A 312 -4.89 14.25 7.71
C MET A 312 -6.20 14.99 7.97
N VAL A 313 -6.38 15.59 9.15
CA VAL A 313 -7.57 16.41 9.47
C VAL A 313 -7.68 17.56 8.46
N ALA A 314 -6.63 18.37 8.31
CA ALA A 314 -6.61 19.48 7.36
C ALA A 314 -6.89 19.03 5.91
N ALA A 315 -6.36 17.87 5.50
CA ALA A 315 -6.58 17.32 4.17
C ALA A 315 -8.02 16.82 3.94
N LEU A 316 -8.71 16.34 4.97
CA LEU A 316 -10.07 15.80 4.87
C LEU A 316 -11.14 16.90 5.00
N GLU A 317 -10.79 18.04 5.58
CA GLU A 317 -11.67 19.19 5.76
C GLU A 317 -11.59 20.20 4.60
N ASP A 318 -10.47 20.25 3.87
CA ASP A 318 -10.32 21.10 2.69
C ASP A 318 -10.59 20.33 1.39
N GLU A 319 -11.61 20.74 0.63
CA GLU A 319 -11.88 20.18 -0.71
C GLU A 319 -11.16 20.97 -1.81
N ARG A 320 -10.81 22.25 -1.56
CA ARG A 320 -10.22 23.12 -2.59
C ARG A 320 -8.91 22.57 -3.13
N HIS A 321 -7.97 22.17 -2.26
CA HIS A 321 -6.71 21.58 -2.75
C HIS A 321 -6.91 20.28 -3.54
N ALA A 322 -7.96 19.52 -3.20
CA ALA A 322 -8.25 18.25 -3.86
C ALA A 322 -8.84 18.47 -5.24
N GLU A 323 -9.71 19.47 -5.41
CA GLU A 323 -10.20 19.94 -6.70
C GLU A 323 -9.05 20.46 -7.57
N GLU A 324 -8.17 21.31 -7.02
CA GLU A 324 -6.98 21.80 -7.72
C GLU A 324 -6.08 20.65 -8.20
N GLN A 325 -5.84 19.66 -7.35
CA GLN A 325 -5.04 18.49 -7.71
C GLN A 325 -5.75 17.60 -8.75
N ARG A 326 -7.07 17.44 -8.66
CA ARG A 326 -7.88 16.71 -9.66
C ARG A 326 -7.81 17.38 -11.02
N GLU A 327 -7.95 18.71 -11.10
CA GLU A 327 -7.85 19.45 -12.35
C GLU A 327 -6.46 19.36 -12.98
N ARG A 328 -5.41 19.34 -12.15
CA ARG A 328 -4.04 19.12 -12.62
C ARG A 328 -3.89 17.74 -13.27
N TYR A 329 -4.41 16.69 -12.63
CA TYR A 329 -4.42 15.36 -13.23
C TYR A 329 -5.30 15.27 -14.50
N ARG A 330 -6.45 15.97 -14.54
CA ARG A 330 -7.30 16.04 -15.74
C ARG A 330 -6.53 16.62 -16.93
N ALA A 331 -5.87 17.76 -16.74
CA ALA A 331 -5.09 18.40 -17.80
C ALA A 331 -3.95 17.49 -18.30
N ARG A 332 -3.21 16.85 -17.39
CA ARG A 332 -2.17 15.87 -17.75
C ARG A 332 -2.73 14.67 -18.50
N ARG A 333 -3.88 14.17 -18.08
CA ARG A 333 -4.59 13.06 -18.74
C ARG A 333 -4.93 13.41 -20.18
N GLU A 334 -5.42 14.62 -20.45
CA GLU A 334 -5.78 15.06 -21.81
C GLU A 334 -4.55 15.09 -22.73
N VAL A 335 -3.45 15.69 -22.27
CA VAL A 335 -2.19 15.75 -23.02
C VAL A 335 -1.65 14.35 -23.32
N LEU A 336 -1.55 13.48 -22.30
CA LEU A 336 -1.06 12.12 -22.48
C LEU A 336 -1.98 11.29 -23.37
N THR A 337 -3.30 11.40 -23.21
CA THR A 337 -4.26 10.67 -24.04
C THR A 337 -4.09 11.04 -25.52
N ALA A 338 -4.00 12.34 -25.83
CA ALA A 338 -3.78 12.81 -27.20
C ALA A 338 -2.43 12.34 -27.75
N ALA A 339 -1.36 12.43 -26.96
CA ALA A 339 -0.01 12.01 -27.36
C ALA A 339 0.06 10.50 -27.69
N PHE A 340 -0.42 9.64 -26.80
CA PHE A 340 -0.37 8.20 -26.99
C PHE A 340 -1.30 7.73 -28.13
N THR A 341 -2.51 8.29 -28.23
CA THR A 341 -3.42 7.94 -29.33
C THR A 341 -2.87 8.39 -30.70
N GLY A 342 -2.25 9.58 -30.77
CA GLY A 342 -1.54 10.04 -31.97
C GLY A 342 -0.38 9.12 -32.37
N ALA A 343 0.29 8.49 -31.41
CA ALA A 343 1.36 7.51 -31.62
C ALA A 343 0.86 6.08 -31.91
N GLY A 344 -0.44 5.90 -32.12
CA GLY A 344 -1.05 4.62 -32.50
C GLY A 344 -1.41 3.69 -31.33
N PHE A 345 -1.44 4.19 -30.09
CA PHE A 345 -1.94 3.42 -28.96
C PHE A 345 -3.46 3.50 -28.86
N THR A 346 -4.07 2.42 -28.36
CA THR A 346 -5.46 2.39 -27.94
C THR A 346 -5.54 2.54 -26.42
N VAL A 347 -6.39 3.43 -25.92
CA VAL A 347 -6.76 3.50 -24.51
C VAL A 347 -7.94 2.56 -24.29
N GLU A 348 -7.76 1.54 -23.44
CA GLU A 348 -8.84 0.66 -23.03
C GLU A 348 -9.17 0.92 -21.55
N HIS A 349 -10.44 1.20 -21.26
CA HIS A 349 -10.90 1.70 -19.95
C HIS A 349 -10.37 3.11 -19.63
N SER A 350 -9.78 3.31 -18.45
CA SER A 350 -9.32 4.62 -17.97
C SER A 350 -10.46 5.66 -17.82
N GLU A 351 -11.68 5.21 -17.51
CA GLU A 351 -12.84 6.08 -17.25
C GLU A 351 -12.66 6.90 -15.96
N ALA A 352 -11.82 6.40 -15.05
CA ALA A 352 -11.42 7.04 -13.81
C ALA A 352 -9.99 6.64 -13.43
N GLY A 353 -9.47 7.19 -12.34
CA GLY A 353 -8.20 6.79 -11.77
C GLY A 353 -7.00 7.64 -12.18
N LEU A 354 -5.81 7.19 -11.78
CA LEU A 354 -4.55 7.93 -11.92
C LEU A 354 -3.68 7.42 -13.09
N TYR A 355 -4.24 6.56 -13.94
CA TYR A 355 -3.49 5.86 -14.96
C TYR A 355 -4.23 5.86 -16.30
N LEU A 356 -3.45 5.84 -17.39
CA LEU A 356 -3.90 5.37 -18.68
C LEU A 356 -3.49 3.90 -18.83
N TRP A 357 -4.43 3.07 -19.27
CA TRP A 357 -4.22 1.68 -19.63
C TRP A 357 -4.21 1.55 -21.14
N LEU A 358 -3.02 1.27 -21.68
CA LEU A 358 -2.72 1.43 -23.10
C LEU A 358 -2.28 0.12 -23.74
N THR A 359 -2.60 -0.06 -25.02
CA THR A 359 -2.12 -1.19 -25.82
C THR A 359 -1.77 -0.77 -27.25
N ARG A 360 -0.82 -1.48 -27.85
CA ARG A 360 -0.53 -1.48 -29.30
C ARG A 360 -0.89 -2.81 -29.97
N GLY A 361 -1.53 -3.74 -29.25
CA GLY A 361 -1.81 -5.10 -29.70
C GLY A 361 -0.59 -6.03 -29.78
N GLU A 362 0.56 -5.59 -29.25
CA GLU A 362 1.84 -6.31 -29.25
C GLU A 362 2.23 -6.70 -27.80
N ASP A 363 3.35 -7.42 -27.63
CA ASP A 363 3.85 -7.75 -26.30
C ASP A 363 4.24 -6.49 -25.51
N CYS A 364 3.89 -6.44 -24.23
CA CYS A 364 4.11 -5.24 -23.42
C CYS A 364 5.59 -4.86 -23.31
N TRP A 365 6.52 -5.82 -23.38
CA TRP A 365 7.96 -5.52 -23.33
C TRP A 365 8.48 -4.89 -24.61
N GLU A 366 7.90 -5.22 -25.77
CA GLU A 366 8.19 -4.52 -27.02
C GLU A 366 7.76 -3.05 -26.92
N THR A 367 6.57 -2.80 -26.37
CA THR A 367 6.09 -1.45 -26.09
C THR A 367 6.97 -0.73 -25.05
N VAL A 368 7.40 -1.40 -23.98
CA VAL A 368 8.32 -0.82 -22.98
C VAL A 368 9.65 -0.43 -23.63
N ASP A 369 10.26 -1.29 -24.43
CA ASP A 369 11.53 -1.00 -25.14
C ASP A 369 11.36 0.18 -26.13
N TRP A 370 10.27 0.18 -26.89
CA TRP A 370 9.98 1.24 -27.86
C TRP A 370 9.84 2.62 -27.21
N LEU A 371 9.19 2.68 -26.04
CA LEU A 371 9.07 3.91 -25.24
C LEU A 371 10.39 4.28 -24.57
N ALA A 372 11.15 3.29 -24.08
CA ALA A 372 12.44 3.53 -23.46
C ALA A 372 13.45 4.16 -24.43
N ARG A 373 13.47 3.76 -25.71
CA ARG A 373 14.28 4.43 -26.75
C ARG A 373 13.93 5.91 -26.97
N ARG A 374 12.74 6.32 -26.52
CA ARG A 374 12.24 7.70 -26.54
C ARG A 374 12.35 8.38 -25.18
N GLY A 375 13.14 7.83 -24.26
CA GLY A 375 13.33 8.40 -22.93
C GLY A 375 12.12 8.32 -22.00
N ILE A 376 11.13 7.46 -22.31
CA ILE A 376 9.90 7.32 -21.53
C ILE A 376 9.88 5.93 -20.89
N LEU A 377 9.73 5.87 -19.57
CA LEU A 377 9.55 4.62 -18.83
C LEU A 377 8.09 4.44 -18.41
N VAL A 378 7.54 3.26 -18.65
CA VAL A 378 6.17 2.88 -18.29
C VAL A 378 6.17 1.53 -17.56
N ALA A 379 5.04 1.15 -16.96
CA ALA A 379 4.92 -0.14 -16.32
C ALA A 379 4.43 -1.21 -17.31
N ALA A 380 5.09 -2.37 -17.33
CA ALA A 380 4.64 -3.51 -18.11
C ALA A 380 3.32 -4.09 -17.55
N GLY A 381 2.39 -4.45 -18.41
CA GLY A 381 1.07 -4.93 -18.01
C GLY A 381 1.11 -6.26 -17.26
N VAL A 382 2.08 -7.12 -17.56
CA VAL A 382 2.32 -8.40 -16.86
C VAL A 382 2.50 -8.25 -15.34
N PHE A 383 2.83 -7.05 -14.84
CA PHE A 383 2.93 -6.79 -13.40
C PHE A 383 1.58 -6.94 -12.70
N TYR A 384 0.47 -6.75 -13.41
CA TYR A 384 -0.87 -6.67 -12.83
C TYR A 384 -1.70 -7.94 -13.02
N GLY A 385 -1.30 -8.84 -13.92
CA GLY A 385 -2.00 -10.10 -14.13
C GLY A 385 -1.56 -10.83 -15.40
N PRO A 386 -1.86 -12.15 -15.50
CA PRO A 386 -1.40 -12.98 -16.61
C PRO A 386 -2.04 -12.63 -17.96
N THR A 387 -3.21 -11.99 -17.95
CA THR A 387 -3.94 -11.58 -19.16
C THR A 387 -3.62 -10.15 -19.60
N ALA A 388 -2.69 -9.47 -18.94
CA ALA A 388 -2.32 -8.09 -19.20
C ALA A 388 -1.05 -7.94 -20.08
N GLY A 389 -0.61 -9.04 -20.72
CA GLY A 389 0.66 -9.10 -21.46
C GLY A 389 0.76 -8.21 -22.70
N GLN A 390 -0.33 -7.61 -23.15
CA GLN A 390 -0.34 -6.70 -24.31
C GLN A 390 -0.53 -5.22 -23.93
N TYR A 391 -0.45 -4.91 -22.64
CA TYR A 391 -0.76 -3.58 -22.13
C TYR A 391 0.42 -2.97 -21.40
N VAL A 392 0.42 -1.64 -21.32
CA VAL A 392 1.28 -0.88 -20.43
C VAL A 392 0.43 0.09 -19.61
N ARG A 393 0.88 0.40 -18.39
CA ARG A 393 0.26 1.42 -17.54
C ARG A 393 1.12 2.68 -17.52
N VAL A 394 0.47 3.81 -17.76
CA VAL A 394 1.07 5.16 -17.74
C VAL A 394 0.48 5.97 -16.60
N ALA A 395 1.30 6.49 -15.71
CA ALA A 395 0.86 7.35 -14.60
C ALA A 395 0.67 8.82 -15.03
N LEU A 396 -0.29 9.50 -14.39
CA LEU A 396 -0.58 10.93 -14.60
C LEU A 396 0.25 11.85 -13.67
N THR A 397 1.24 11.32 -12.97
CA THR A 397 1.85 11.98 -11.81
C THR A 397 3.20 12.65 -12.07
N GLU A 398 3.64 12.74 -13.32
CA GLU A 398 4.83 13.51 -13.70
C GLU A 398 4.55 15.02 -13.81
N SER A 399 5.61 15.82 -13.90
CA SER A 399 5.50 17.28 -13.99
C SER A 399 4.81 17.72 -15.29
N ASP A 400 4.18 18.90 -15.29
CA ASP A 400 3.51 19.43 -16.50
C ASP A 400 4.48 19.57 -17.68
N GLU A 401 5.74 19.91 -17.39
CA GLU A 401 6.85 19.96 -18.34
C GLU A 401 7.15 18.58 -18.95
N HIS A 402 7.33 17.55 -18.12
CA HIS A 402 7.57 16.19 -18.60
C HIS A 402 6.37 15.65 -19.38
N ILE A 403 5.15 15.93 -18.93
CA ILE A 403 3.92 15.51 -19.62
C ILE A 403 3.82 16.15 -21.01
N ALA A 404 4.16 17.44 -21.15
CA ALA A 404 4.24 18.10 -22.45
C ALA A 404 5.36 17.50 -23.33
N ALA A 405 6.53 17.19 -22.74
CA ALA A 405 7.64 16.58 -23.46
C ALA A 405 7.31 15.18 -24.00
N VAL A 406 6.46 14.40 -23.32
CA VAL A 406 5.99 13.10 -23.83
C VAL A 406 5.34 13.25 -25.21
N ALA A 407 4.50 14.27 -25.41
CA ALA A 407 3.86 14.52 -26.70
C ALA A 407 4.89 14.77 -27.82
N ALA A 408 5.94 15.54 -27.52
CA ALA A 408 7.02 15.80 -28.48
C ALA A 408 7.86 14.56 -28.80
N ARG A 409 8.13 13.71 -27.80
CA ARG A 409 8.94 12.48 -27.97
C ARG A 409 8.19 11.35 -28.70
N LEU A 410 6.86 11.43 -28.75
CA LEU A 410 5.99 10.48 -29.42
C LEU A 410 5.59 10.91 -30.85
N ALA A 411 5.86 12.17 -31.23
CA ALA A 411 5.47 12.76 -32.51
C ALA A 411 6.26 12.24 -33.72
#